data_AF-A0A6C0F7W8-F1
#
_entry.id   AF-A0A6C0F7W8-F1
#
_cell.length_a   1.000
_cell.length_b   1.000
_cell.length_c   1.000
_cell.angle_alpha   90.00
_cell.angle_beta   90.00
_cell.angle_gamma   90.00
#
_symmetry.space_group_name_H-M   'P 1'
#
loop_
_entity.id
_entity.type
_entity.pdbx_description
1 polymer ?
#
loop_
_entity_poly.entity_id
_entity_poly.type
_entity_poly.pdbx_seq_one_letter_code
_entity_poly.pdbx_strand_id
1 'polypeptide(L)'
;MHCCKNCCKEFKTNWQLQRHLSKKIACKEVPPITTEVPPITTQVPPITTEVPPITTQVPPITTQSLTCEYCLVEFSRMDNLKRHKEVCPWKNDEVRNLESKLGIKIPIDTSSTICRFCNIKCSRKDSLHRHYQICKTKENYKEHLKQLVQAQRIFLLDILKTNIAK
;
A
#
# COMPACT_ATOMS: atom_id res chain seq x y z
N MET A 1 0.77 -35.47 -12.18
CA MET A 1 1.57 -34.29 -12.55
C MET A 1 1.04 -33.77 -13.89
N HIS A 2 0.92 -32.46 -14.07
CA HIS A 2 0.42 -31.86 -15.31
C HIS A 2 1.51 -30.99 -15.92
N CYS A 3 1.94 -31.28 -17.15
CA CYS A 3 3.05 -30.57 -17.78
C CYS A 3 2.60 -29.81 -19.04
N CYS A 4 3.19 -28.63 -19.26
CA CYS A 4 3.02 -27.90 -20.52
C CYS A 4 3.95 -28.48 -21.58
N LYS A 5 3.41 -28.85 -22.76
CA LYS A 5 4.20 -29.42 -23.85
C LYS A 5 5.14 -28.42 -24.52
N ASN A 6 4.84 -27.13 -24.45
CA ASN A 6 5.62 -26.10 -25.13
C ASN A 6 6.82 -25.66 -24.29
N CYS A 7 6.67 -25.53 -22.96
CA CYS A 7 7.74 -25.04 -22.08
C CYS A 7 8.17 -26.01 -20.99
N CYS A 8 7.68 -27.26 -21.02
CA CYS A 8 7.96 -28.34 -20.07
C CYS A 8 7.72 -27.99 -18.59
N LYS A 9 7.00 -26.91 -18.28
CA LYS A 9 6.67 -26.53 -16.90
C LYS A 9 5.71 -27.54 -16.28
N GLU A 10 6.05 -28.00 -15.09
CA GLU A 10 5.22 -28.87 -14.29
C GLU A 10 4.29 -28.07 -13.37
N PHE A 11 3.04 -28.54 -13.29
CA PHE A 11 1.98 -27.97 -12.49
C PHE A 11 1.39 -29.04 -11.58
N LYS A 12 0.98 -28.60 -10.38
CA LYS A 12 0.41 -29.47 -9.36
C LYS A 12 -1.01 -29.92 -9.72
N THR A 13 -1.78 -29.08 -10.42
CA THR A 13 -3.17 -29.39 -10.81
C THR A 13 -3.45 -29.08 -12.29
N ASN A 14 -4.46 -29.73 -12.87
CA ASN A 14 -4.87 -29.50 -14.26
C ASN A 14 -5.30 -28.03 -14.49
N TRP A 15 -6.03 -27.42 -13.54
CA TRP A 15 -6.44 -26.02 -13.64
C TRP A 15 -5.26 -25.05 -13.80
N GLN A 16 -4.15 -25.30 -13.10
CA GLN A 16 -2.94 -24.48 -13.22
C GLN A 16 -2.32 -24.60 -14.62
N LEU A 17 -2.33 -25.80 -15.20
CA LEU A 17 -1.90 -26.05 -16.58
C LEU A 17 -2.84 -25.34 -17.58
N GLN A 18 -4.16 -25.50 -17.44
CA GLN A 18 -5.14 -24.84 -18.33
C GLN A 18 -5.02 -23.32 -18.28
N ARG A 19 -4.90 -22.74 -17.09
CA ARG A 19 -4.67 -21.29 -16.92
C ARG A 19 -3.34 -20.83 -17.51
N HIS A 20 -2.31 -21.69 -17.51
CA HIS A 20 -1.04 -21.40 -18.15
C HIS A 20 -1.15 -21.38 -19.69
N LEU A 21 -1.88 -22.35 -20.27
CA LEU A 21 -2.12 -22.44 -21.72
C LEU A 21 -3.05 -21.35 -22.24
N SER A 22 -4.00 -20.89 -21.41
CA SER A 22 -4.98 -19.86 -21.78
C SER A 22 -4.45 -18.42 -21.66
N LYS A 23 -3.16 -18.20 -21.38
CA LYS A 23 -2.60 -16.85 -21.27
C LYS A 23 -2.52 -16.18 -22.64
N LYS A 24 -2.87 -14.88 -22.70
CA LYS A 24 -2.75 -14.04 -23.91
C LYS A 24 -1.34 -14.04 -24.51
N ILE A 25 -0.32 -14.17 -23.65
CA ILE A 25 1.07 -14.35 -24.06
C ILE A 25 1.40 -15.84 -23.89
N ALA A 26 1.62 -16.52 -25.02
CA ALA A 26 1.99 -17.93 -25.04
C ALA A 26 3.37 -18.15 -24.39
N CYS A 27 3.55 -19.31 -23.76
CA CYS A 27 4.86 -19.71 -23.27
C CYS A 27 5.79 -20.02 -24.46
N LYS A 28 7.03 -19.55 -24.37
CA LYS A 28 8.05 -19.80 -25.41
C LYS A 28 8.46 -21.27 -25.40
N GLU A 29 8.64 -21.81 -26.60
CA GLU A 29 9.24 -23.12 -26.78
C GLU A 29 10.70 -23.09 -26.33
N VAL A 30 11.10 -24.11 -25.57
CA VAL A 30 12.52 -24.31 -25.25
C VAL A 30 13.15 -24.96 -26.49
N PRO A 31 14.16 -24.35 -27.14
CA PRO A 31 14.85 -25.01 -28.25
C PRO A 31 15.46 -26.33 -27.76
N PRO A 32 15.50 -27.37 -28.61
CA PRO A 32 16.02 -28.67 -28.20
C PRO A 32 17.50 -28.52 -27.84
N ILE A 33 17.81 -28.64 -26.55
CA ILE A 33 19.18 -28.89 -26.10
C ILE A 33 19.41 -30.38 -26.32
N THR A 34 19.97 -30.73 -27.47
CA THR A 34 20.61 -32.03 -27.69
C THR A 34 21.88 -32.07 -26.87
N THR A 35 21.76 -32.49 -25.61
CA THR A 35 22.91 -33.05 -24.89
C THR A 35 22.64 -34.54 -24.75
N GLU A 36 23.30 -35.32 -25.59
CA GLU A 36 23.43 -36.75 -25.34
C GLU A 36 24.16 -36.93 -24.01
N VAL A 37 23.49 -37.57 -23.04
CA VAL A 37 24.11 -37.90 -21.75
C VAL A 37 24.34 -39.42 -21.74
N PRO A 38 25.58 -39.91 -21.66
CA PRO A 38 25.84 -41.33 -21.40
C PRO A 38 25.45 -41.66 -19.95
N PRO A 39 25.11 -42.92 -19.63
CA PRO A 39 24.60 -43.29 -18.32
C PRO A 39 25.75 -43.26 -17.31
N ILE A 40 25.67 -42.37 -16.32
CA ILE A 40 26.57 -42.41 -15.16
C ILE A 40 25.73 -42.69 -13.93
N THR A 41 25.75 -43.96 -13.52
CA THR A 41 25.45 -44.42 -12.17
C THR A 41 26.45 -43.80 -11.19
N THR A 42 26.00 -42.90 -10.33
CA THR A 42 26.78 -42.50 -9.15
C THR A 42 25.90 -42.49 -7.92
N GLN A 43 26.38 -43.22 -6.91
CA GLN A 43 25.77 -43.50 -5.62
C GLN A 43 25.51 -42.22 -4.81
N VAL A 44 24.41 -42.21 -4.06
CA VAL A 44 23.99 -41.12 -3.17
C VAL A 44 24.65 -41.31 -1.79
N PRO A 45 25.41 -40.33 -1.25
CA PRO A 45 25.68 -40.29 0.18
C PRO A 45 24.61 -39.45 0.91
N PRO A 46 24.26 -39.78 2.17
CA PRO A 46 23.22 -39.09 2.92
C PRO A 46 23.76 -37.76 3.46
N ILE A 47 23.07 -36.66 3.17
CA ILE A 47 23.31 -35.38 3.86
C ILE A 47 22.14 -35.13 4.81
N THR A 48 22.41 -35.36 6.08
CA THR A 48 21.68 -34.86 7.24
C THR A 48 21.75 -33.34 7.25
N THR A 49 20.62 -32.68 7.02
CA THR A 49 20.46 -31.24 7.28
C THR A 49 19.52 -31.08 8.47
N GLU A 50 20.12 -30.79 9.63
CA GLU A 50 19.44 -30.34 10.84
C GLU A 50 18.54 -29.13 10.52
N VAL A 51 17.24 -29.25 10.80
CA VAL A 51 16.25 -28.18 10.58
C VAL A 51 16.19 -27.30 11.84
N PRO A 52 16.51 -25.99 11.79
CA PRO A 52 16.28 -25.12 12.93
C PRO A 52 14.77 -24.87 13.10
N PRO A 53 14.26 -24.76 14.35
CA PRO A 53 12.84 -24.58 14.60
C PRO A 53 12.38 -23.19 14.14
N ILE A 54 11.41 -23.16 13.21
CA ILE A 54 10.71 -21.93 12.81
C ILE A 54 9.71 -21.58 13.92
N THR A 55 10.11 -20.70 14.84
CA THR A 55 9.18 -20.00 15.72
C THR A 55 8.39 -18.99 14.88
N THR A 56 7.24 -19.42 14.37
CA THR A 56 6.25 -18.50 13.80
C THR A 56 5.61 -17.73 14.95
N GLN A 57 6.15 -16.57 15.29
CA GLN A 57 5.39 -15.57 16.02
C GLN A 57 4.29 -15.07 15.09
N VAL A 58 3.05 -15.48 15.36
CA VAL A 58 1.86 -14.99 14.67
C VAL A 58 1.61 -13.57 15.17
N PRO A 59 1.75 -12.51 14.33
CA PRO A 59 1.36 -11.18 14.77
C PRO A 59 -0.17 -11.12 14.92
N PRO A 60 -0.70 -10.26 15.80
CA PRO A 60 -2.12 -10.22 16.10
C PRO A 60 -2.93 -9.92 14.84
N ILE A 61 -4.02 -10.67 14.63
CA ILE A 61 -5.00 -10.38 13.59
C ILE A 61 -5.77 -9.14 14.04
N THR A 62 -5.21 -7.96 13.81
CA THR A 62 -5.99 -6.73 13.80
C THR A 62 -6.83 -6.80 12.52
N THR A 63 -8.15 -6.65 12.64
CA THR A 63 -9.03 -6.39 11.51
C THR A 63 -8.59 -5.08 10.88
N GLN A 64 -7.58 -5.14 10.01
CA GLN A 64 -6.97 -3.98 9.39
C GLN A 64 -8.00 -3.38 8.45
N SER A 65 -8.63 -2.27 8.87
CA SER A 65 -9.39 -1.44 7.96
C SER A 65 -8.48 -1.14 6.76
N LEU A 66 -8.88 -1.57 5.56
CA LEU A 66 -8.08 -1.40 4.34
C LEU A 66 -8.19 0.05 3.81
N THR A 67 -8.05 1.01 4.72
CA THR A 67 -8.16 2.44 4.48
C THR A 67 -6.78 3.08 4.41
N CYS A 68 -6.64 4.07 3.53
CA CYS A 68 -5.46 4.93 3.53
C CYS A 68 -5.55 5.93 4.67
N GLU A 69 -4.53 6.01 5.52
CA GLU A 69 -4.48 6.98 6.64
C GLU A 69 -4.48 8.45 6.18
N TYR A 70 -4.03 8.71 4.95
CA TYR A 70 -3.94 10.07 4.41
C TYR A 70 -5.19 10.52 3.68
N CYS A 71 -5.77 9.70 2.79
CA CYS A 71 -6.94 10.11 2.01
C CYS A 71 -8.26 9.49 2.49
N LEU A 72 -8.18 8.53 3.42
CA LEU A 72 -9.30 7.77 3.98
C LEU A 72 -10.10 6.97 2.95
N VAL A 73 -9.55 6.75 1.75
CA VAL A 73 -10.14 5.87 0.74
C VAL A 73 -10.00 4.41 1.17
N GLU A 74 -11.09 3.66 1.02
CA GLU A 74 -11.15 2.22 1.25
C GLU A 74 -10.67 1.43 0.02
N PHE A 75 -9.91 0.37 0.27
CA PHE A 75 -9.41 -0.54 -0.74
C PHE A 75 -9.94 -1.94 -0.48
N SER A 76 -10.32 -2.65 -1.54
CA SER A 76 -10.76 -4.05 -1.44
C SER A 76 -9.62 -5.03 -1.13
N ARG A 77 -8.35 -4.59 -1.29
CA ARG A 77 -7.17 -5.44 -1.15
C ARG A 77 -5.99 -4.71 -0.51
N MET A 78 -5.26 -5.44 0.33
CA MET A 78 -4.08 -4.93 1.06
C MET A 78 -2.94 -4.51 0.13
N ASP A 79 -2.65 -5.26 -0.95
CA ASP A 79 -1.56 -4.93 -1.87
C ASP A 79 -1.83 -3.62 -2.63
N ASN A 80 -3.09 -3.32 -2.92
CA ASN A 80 -3.48 -2.03 -3.50
C ASN A 80 -3.30 -0.88 -2.50
N LEU A 81 -3.70 -1.07 -1.24
CA LEU A 81 -3.47 -0.09 -0.19
C LEU A 81 -1.98 0.20 -0.01
N LYS A 82 -1.14 -0.84 0.06
CA LYS A 82 0.32 -0.69 0.20
C LYS A 82 0.90 0.15 -0.93
N ARG A 83 0.61 -0.21 -2.19
CA ARG A 83 1.09 0.56 -3.35
C ARG A 83 0.53 1.98 -3.38
N HIS A 84 -0.72 2.18 -2.96
CA HIS A 84 -1.34 3.51 -2.89
C HIS A 84 -0.66 4.41 -1.85
N LYS A 85 -0.32 3.89 -0.66
CA LYS A 85 0.34 4.66 0.40
C LYS A 85 1.66 5.29 -0.07
N GLU A 86 2.40 4.60 -0.92
CA GLU A 86 3.66 5.10 -1.49
C GLU A 86 3.46 6.33 -2.39
N VAL A 87 2.35 6.38 -3.14
CA VAL A 87 2.05 7.42 -4.14
C VAL A 87 0.90 8.34 -3.73
N CYS A 88 0.47 8.28 -2.46
CA CYS A 88 -0.71 9.01 -2.02
C CYS A 88 -0.46 10.52 -2.12
N PRO A 89 -1.28 11.29 -2.87
CA PRO A 89 -1.09 12.74 -3.01
C PRO A 89 -1.16 13.51 -1.69
N TRP A 90 -1.82 12.93 -0.69
CA TRP A 90 -2.09 13.56 0.60
C TRP A 90 -1.06 13.20 1.68
N LYS A 91 -0.11 12.30 1.39
CA LYS A 91 0.94 11.89 2.33
C LYS A 91 1.76 13.08 2.84
N ASN A 92 2.02 14.05 1.97
CA ASN A 92 2.83 15.23 2.27
C ASN A 92 1.99 16.52 2.35
N ASP A 93 0.66 16.44 2.37
CA ASP A 93 -0.18 17.63 2.46
C ASP A 93 -0.23 18.15 3.90
N GLU A 94 0.21 19.40 4.10
CA GLU A 94 0.31 20.00 5.43
C GLU A 94 -1.05 20.10 6.14
N VAL A 95 -2.11 20.43 5.40
CA VAL A 95 -3.47 20.51 5.95
C VAL A 95 -3.91 19.14 6.44
N ARG A 96 -3.71 18.07 5.66
CA ARG A 96 -4.02 16.70 6.08
C ARG A 96 -3.23 16.30 7.33
N ASN A 97 -1.95 16.64 7.41
CA ASN A 97 -1.13 16.35 8.59
C ASN A 97 -1.64 17.07 9.85
N LEU A 98 -2.13 18.31 9.71
CA LEU A 98 -2.74 19.07 10.81
C LEU A 98 -4.11 18.50 11.21
N GLU A 99 -4.96 18.14 10.24
CA GLU A 99 -6.25 17.46 10.49
C GLU A 99 -6.02 16.17 11.30
N SER A 100 -5.06 15.34 10.89
CA SER A 100 -4.72 14.09 11.58
C SER A 100 -4.23 14.33 13.01
N LYS A 101 -3.43 15.38 13.27
CA LYS A 101 -2.98 15.75 14.62
C LYS A 101 -4.14 16.13 15.54
N LEU A 102 -5.19 16.74 14.98
CA LEU A 102 -6.40 17.12 15.71
C LEU A 102 -7.45 16.01 15.75
N GLY A 103 -7.17 14.83 15.17
CA GLY A 103 -8.11 13.72 15.10
C GLY A 103 -9.28 13.93 14.13
N ILE A 104 -9.19 14.92 13.25
CA ILE A 104 -10.22 15.24 12.26
C ILE A 104 -10.13 14.26 11.10
N LYS A 105 -11.19 13.47 10.88
CA LYS A 105 -11.27 12.45 9.82
C LYS A 105 -12.28 12.85 8.75
N ILE A 106 -11.82 13.59 7.75
CA ILE A 106 -12.66 14.01 6.61
C ILE A 106 -12.30 13.15 5.39
N PRO A 107 -13.21 12.30 4.88
CA PRO A 107 -13.01 11.54 3.66
C PRO A 107 -12.72 12.47 2.48
N ILE A 108 -11.69 12.14 1.70
CA ILE A 108 -11.37 12.91 0.50
C ILE A 108 -11.92 12.18 -0.72
N ASP A 109 -12.81 12.85 -1.44
CA ASP A 109 -13.17 12.41 -2.78
C ASP A 109 -12.01 12.69 -3.75
N THR A 110 -11.17 11.68 -3.95
CA THR A 110 -10.07 11.72 -4.92
C THR A 110 -10.54 11.74 -6.38
N SER A 111 -11.85 11.50 -6.63
CA SER A 111 -12.45 11.55 -7.96
C SER A 111 -12.95 12.95 -8.34
N SER A 112 -13.23 13.80 -7.34
CA SER A 112 -13.78 15.15 -7.54
C SER A 112 -12.86 16.08 -8.34
N THR A 113 -13.48 16.96 -9.12
CA THR A 113 -12.83 18.14 -9.71
C THR A 113 -13.22 19.44 -9.00
N ILE A 114 -13.91 19.34 -7.87
CA ILE A 114 -14.33 20.47 -7.04
C ILE A 114 -13.33 20.64 -5.90
N CYS A 115 -12.91 21.88 -5.65
CA CYS A 115 -12.08 22.22 -4.52
C CYS A 115 -12.85 22.03 -3.21
N ARG A 116 -12.36 21.17 -2.32
CA ARG A 116 -13.03 20.93 -1.02
C ARG A 116 -13.04 22.12 -0.06
N PHE A 117 -12.24 23.15 -0.31
CA PHE A 117 -12.11 24.30 0.58
C PHE A 117 -12.98 25.48 0.12
N CYS A 118 -12.98 25.80 -1.17
CA CYS A 118 -13.72 26.95 -1.72
C CYS A 118 -14.83 26.58 -2.70
N ASN A 119 -15.05 25.28 -2.95
CA ASN A 119 -16.08 24.76 -3.85
C ASN A 119 -15.99 25.22 -5.32
N ILE A 120 -14.86 25.77 -5.74
CA ILE A 120 -14.60 26.06 -7.15
C ILE A 120 -14.53 24.76 -7.94
N LYS A 121 -15.29 24.67 -9.03
CA LYS A 121 -15.25 23.57 -9.98
C LYS A 121 -14.12 23.80 -10.99
N CYS A 122 -13.18 22.87 -11.06
CA CYS A 122 -12.16 22.82 -12.09
C CYS A 122 -12.59 21.91 -13.24
N SER A 123 -12.12 22.19 -14.45
CA SER A 123 -12.36 21.36 -15.63
C SER A 123 -11.67 19.99 -15.55
N ARG A 124 -10.53 19.92 -14.85
CA ARG A 124 -9.68 18.73 -14.73
C ARG A 124 -9.04 18.62 -13.35
N LYS A 125 -8.56 17.43 -13.01
CA LYS A 125 -7.88 17.14 -11.72
C LYS A 125 -6.53 17.84 -11.56
N ASP A 126 -5.76 17.98 -12.63
CA ASP A 126 -4.49 18.70 -12.62
C ASP A 126 -4.70 20.20 -12.36
N SER A 127 -5.74 20.77 -12.98
CA SER A 127 -6.18 22.15 -12.70
C SER A 127 -6.57 22.32 -11.24
N LEU A 128 -7.26 21.33 -10.65
CA LEU A 128 -7.60 21.35 -9.22
C LEU A 128 -6.34 21.25 -8.33
N HIS A 129 -5.38 20.40 -8.69
CA HIS A 129 -4.12 20.29 -7.96
C HIS A 129 -3.35 21.62 -7.94
N ARG A 130 -3.27 22.29 -9.09
CA ARG A 130 -2.66 23.62 -9.19
C ARG A 130 -3.47 24.66 -8.41
N HIS A 131 -4.80 24.58 -8.45
CA HIS A 131 -5.67 25.46 -7.68
C HIS A 131 -5.39 25.35 -6.18
N TYR A 132 -5.13 24.16 -5.62
CA TYR A 132 -4.80 24.01 -4.20
C TYR A 132 -3.58 24.81 -3.76
N GLN A 133 -2.64 25.13 -4.65
CA GLN A 133 -1.45 25.94 -4.33
C GLN A 133 -1.77 27.43 -4.15
N ILE A 134 -2.87 27.90 -4.73
CA ILE A 134 -3.29 29.32 -4.70
C ILE A 134 -4.62 29.54 -3.97
N CYS A 135 -5.19 28.49 -3.38
CA CYS A 135 -6.50 28.52 -2.75
C CYS A 135 -6.42 29.28 -1.41
N LYS A 136 -6.89 30.54 -1.39
CA LYS A 136 -6.93 31.36 -0.17
C LYS A 136 -7.71 30.71 0.97
N THR A 137 -8.83 30.04 0.66
CA THR A 137 -9.62 29.35 1.68
C THR A 137 -8.87 28.16 2.29
N LYS A 138 -8.07 27.43 1.49
CA LYS A 138 -7.18 26.38 2.00
C LYS A 138 -6.13 26.97 2.93
N GLU A 139 -5.55 28.11 2.56
CA GLU A 139 -4.51 28.78 3.36
C GLU A 139 -5.07 29.26 4.71
N ASN A 140 -6.22 29.94 4.71
CA ASN A 140 -6.87 30.37 5.95
C ASN A 140 -7.23 29.19 6.86
N TYR A 141 -7.72 28.09 6.27
CA TYR A 141 -8.01 26.87 7.01
C TYR A 141 -6.74 26.27 7.62
N LYS A 142 -5.64 26.23 6.87
CA LYS A 142 -4.33 25.77 7.37
C LYS A 142 -3.88 26.57 8.58
N GLU A 143 -3.93 27.89 8.51
CA GLU A 143 -3.53 28.77 9.61
C GLU A 143 -4.43 28.59 10.85
N HIS A 144 -5.73 28.42 10.65
CA HIS A 144 -6.65 28.07 11.74
C HIS A 144 -6.27 26.75 12.42
N LEU A 145 -5.96 25.70 11.65
CA LEU A 145 -5.53 24.42 12.23
C LEU A 145 -4.21 24.54 13.01
N LYS A 146 -3.27 25.36 12.53
CA LYS A 146 -2.02 25.63 13.27
C LYS A 146 -2.29 26.28 14.62
N GLN A 147 -3.18 27.25 14.67
CA GLN A 147 -3.60 27.90 15.93
C GLN A 147 -4.23 26.89 16.89
N LEU A 148 -5.10 26.00 16.40
CA LEU A 148 -5.71 24.94 17.22
C LEU A 148 -4.67 23.96 17.78
N VAL A 149 -3.74 23.49 16.94
CA VAL A 149 -2.66 22.59 17.38
C VAL A 149 -1.77 23.28 18.43
N GLN A 150 -1.47 24.56 18.24
CA GLN A 150 -0.67 25.32 19.21
C GLN A 150 -1.41 25.53 20.53
N ALA A 151 -2.70 25.88 20.49
CA ALA A 151 -3.53 26.02 21.68
C ALA A 151 -3.64 24.70 22.46
N GLN A 152 -3.87 23.58 21.75
CA GLN A 152 -3.91 22.25 22.36
C GLN A 152 -2.58 21.90 23.03
N ARG A 153 -1.44 22.23 22.40
CA ARG A 153 -0.12 22.02 22.98
C ARG A 153 0.09 22.83 24.26
N ILE A 154 -0.26 24.12 24.25
CA ILE A 154 -0.14 25.00 25.42
C ILE A 154 -0.98 24.46 26.58
N PHE A 155 -2.25 24.12 26.30
CA PHE A 155 -3.15 23.54 27.29
C PHE A 155 -2.58 22.27 27.94
N LEU A 156 -2.01 21.36 27.14
CA LEU A 156 -1.37 20.15 27.67
C LEU A 156 -0.15 20.46 28.53
N LEU A 157 0.68 21.45 28.16
CA LEU A 157 1.83 21.87 28.96
C LEU A 157 1.41 22.45 30.31
N ASP A 158 0.32 23.22 30.35
CA ASP A 158 -0.19 23.82 31.58
C ASP A 158 -0.76 22.77 32.53
N ILE A 159 -1.44 21.74 32.00
CA ILE A 159 -1.87 20.56 32.79
C ILE A 159 -0.65 19.82 33.37
N LEU A 160 0.41 19.61 32.60
CA LEU A 160 1.59 18.90 33.09
C LEU A 160 2.30 19.68 34.21
N LYS A 161 2.43 21.00 34.06
CA LYS A 161 3.03 21.86 35.10
C LYS A 161 2.23 21.83 36.40
N THR A 162 0.90 21.86 36.33
CA THR A 162 0.03 21.86 37.50
C THR A 162 0.02 20.51 38.24
N ASN A 163 0.25 19.40 37.54
CA ASN A 163 0.37 18.07 38.16
C ASN A 163 1.74 17.78 38.80
N ILE A 164 2.81 18.45 38.35
CA ILE A 164 4.15 18.32 38.96
C ILE A 164 4.29 19.21 40.21
N ALA A 165 3.50 20.28 40.30
CA ALA A 165 3.50 21.21 41.43
C ALA A 165 2.62 20.76 42.61
N LYS A 166 2.03 19.56 42.56
CA LYS A 166 1.28 18.92 43.65
C LYS A 166 2.03 17.69 44.14
#